data_AF-A0A060WEA3-F1
#
_entry.id   AF-A0A060WEA3-F1
#
_cell.length_a   1.000
_cell.length_b   1.000
_cell.length_c   1.000
_cell.angle_alpha   90.00
_cell.angle_beta   90.00
_cell.angle_gamma   90.00
#
_symmetry.space_group_name_H-M   'P 1'
#
loop_
_entity.id
_entity.type
_entity.pdbx_description
1 polymer ?
#
loop_
_entity_poly.entity_id
_entity_poly.type
_entity_poly.pdbx_seq_one_letter_code
_entity_poly.pdbx_strand_id
1 'polypeptide(L)'
;MDDLKGRTLNLSVWHNDSRGRNVFLGQVAIDLKTWDWGHETLTWYNLQPKNPGVQDSPEYHGLLTVALKYIPPGSTGVDKMNSGEVHVWLKEARELRKLKPQGVDSFVKW
;
A
#
# COMPACT_ATOMS: atom_id res chain seq x y z
N MET A 1 19.84 -5.90 0.73
CA MET A 1 19.22 -5.56 -0.56
C MET A 1 18.79 -6.79 -1.32
N ASP A 2 19.62 -7.83 -1.45
CA ASP A 2 19.25 -9.03 -2.23
C ASP A 2 18.02 -9.78 -1.70
N ASP A 3 17.81 -9.81 -0.37
CA ASP A 3 16.59 -10.36 0.25
C ASP A 3 15.30 -9.58 -0.07
N LEU A 4 15.45 -8.33 -0.50
CA LEU A 4 14.34 -7.43 -0.84
C LEU A 4 13.96 -7.54 -2.32
N LYS A 5 14.93 -7.91 -3.18
CA LYS A 5 14.79 -8.06 -4.64
C LYS A 5 13.91 -9.24 -5.09
N GLY A 6 13.26 -9.94 -4.16
CA GLY A 6 12.27 -10.98 -4.45
C GLY A 6 10.93 -10.78 -3.76
N ARG A 7 10.72 -9.61 -3.14
CA ARG A 7 9.51 -9.33 -2.35
C ARG A 7 8.63 -8.31 -3.05
N THR A 8 7.34 -8.44 -2.81
CA THR A 8 6.32 -7.47 -3.23
C THR A 8 5.67 -6.90 -1.98
N LEU A 9 5.59 -5.58 -1.88
CA LEU A 9 4.78 -4.93 -0.86
C LEU A 9 3.34 -4.88 -1.36
N ASN A 10 2.45 -5.59 -0.66
CA ASN A 10 1.02 -5.60 -0.97
C ASN A 10 0.31 -4.71 0.05
N LEU A 11 -0.36 -3.67 -0.43
CA LEU A 11 -1.17 -2.79 0.41
C LEU A 11 -2.61 -2.87 -0.07
N SER A 12 -3.55 -3.03 0.86
CA SER A 12 -4.96 -3.15 0.54
C SER A 12 -5.78 -2.15 1.36
N VAL A 13 -6.72 -1.48 0.69
CA VAL A 13 -7.65 -0.54 1.29
C VAL A 13 -8.98 -1.25 1.54
N TRP A 14 -9.49 -1.08 2.75
CA TRP A 14 -10.74 -1.67 3.22
C TRP A 14 -11.63 -0.60 3.80
N HIS A 15 -12.92 -0.90 3.88
CA HIS A 15 -13.91 -0.10 4.59
C HIS A 15 -14.66 -0.97 5.57
N ASN A 16 -14.86 -0.49 6.79
CA ASN A 16 -15.76 -1.14 7.73
C ASN A 16 -17.19 -0.64 7.49
N ASP A 17 -18.06 -1.51 7.01
CA ASP A 17 -19.46 -1.13 6.76
C ASP A 17 -20.28 -1.03 8.05
N SER A 18 -21.51 -0.49 7.95
CA SER A 18 -22.41 -0.31 9.09
C SER A 18 -22.80 -1.60 9.84
N ARG A 19 -22.44 -2.78 9.33
CA ARG A 19 -22.66 -4.09 9.96
C ARG A 19 -21.37 -4.67 10.56
N GLY A 20 -20.28 -3.90 10.58
CA GLY A 20 -18.97 -4.34 11.05
C GLY A 20 -18.17 -5.16 10.04
N ARG A 21 -18.60 -5.23 8.77
CA ARG A 21 -17.95 -6.06 7.75
C ARG A 21 -16.87 -5.28 7.03
N ASN A 22 -15.72 -5.91 6.83
CA ASN A 22 -14.64 -5.32 6.03
C ASN A 22 -14.90 -5.53 4.54
N VAL A 23 -15.26 -4.46 3.85
CA VAL A 23 -15.44 -4.39 2.40
C VAL A 23 -14.12 -4.01 1.75
N PHE A 24 -13.64 -4.84 0.82
CA PHE A 24 -12.44 -4.53 0.04
C PHE A 24 -12.73 -3.37 -0.91
N LEU A 25 -11.86 -2.36 -0.90
CA LEU A 25 -11.97 -1.20 -1.78
C LEU A 25 -10.96 -1.25 -2.93
N GLY A 26 -9.78 -1.80 -2.72
CA GLY A 26 -8.75 -1.94 -3.74
C GLY A 26 -7.38 -2.28 -3.16
N GLN A 27 -6.40 -2.62 -3.99
CA GLN A 27 -5.04 -2.91 -3.55
C GLN A 27 -3.98 -2.38 -4.51
N VAL A 28 -2.75 -2.25 -4.03
CA VAL A 28 -1.56 -2.03 -4.86
C VAL A 28 -0.50 -3.07 -4.49
N ALA A 29 0.17 -3.57 -5.51
CA ALA A 29 1.33 -4.44 -5.38
C ALA A 29 2.56 -3.68 -5.92
N ILE A 30 3.52 -3.38 -5.05
CA ILE A 30 4.75 -2.67 -5.41
C ILE A 30 5.89 -3.69 -5.42
N ASP A 31 6.48 -3.91 -6.59
CA ASP A 31 7.65 -4.79 -6.73
C ASP A 31 8.89 -4.09 -6.16
N LEU A 32 9.40 -4.62 -5.04
CA LEU A 32 10.56 -4.07 -4.35
C LEU A 32 11.87 -4.37 -5.08
N LYS A 33 11.85 -5.29 -6.04
CA LYS A 33 12.98 -5.58 -6.94
C LYS A 33 13.26 -4.44 -7.90
N THR A 34 12.20 -3.84 -8.45
CA THR A 34 12.30 -2.80 -9.48
C THR A 34 12.08 -1.41 -8.91
N TRP A 35 11.86 -1.29 -7.60
CA TRP A 35 11.70 0.00 -6.94
C TRP A 35 12.99 0.83 -7.04
N ASP A 36 12.85 2.11 -7.38
CA ASP A 36 13.93 3.08 -7.29
C ASP A 36 14.09 3.52 -5.84
N TRP A 37 15.06 2.94 -5.14
CA TRP A 37 15.33 3.25 -3.73
C TRP A 37 15.93 4.64 -3.50
N GLY A 38 16.30 5.38 -4.56
CA GLY A 38 16.59 6.81 -4.47
C GLY A 38 15.33 7.69 -4.43
N HIS A 39 14.18 7.13 -4.80
CA HIS A 39 12.90 7.83 -4.85
C HIS A 39 12.16 7.74 -3.50
N GLU A 40 12.46 8.67 -2.60
CA GLU A 40 11.87 8.71 -1.25
C GLU A 40 10.58 9.56 -1.16
N THR A 41 9.98 9.95 -2.30
CA THR A 41 8.81 10.85 -2.31
C THR A 41 7.48 10.10 -2.39
N LEU A 42 6.42 10.74 -1.90
CA LEU A 42 5.06 10.20 -1.96
C LEU A 42 4.59 10.08 -3.41
N THR A 43 4.25 8.86 -3.80
CA THR A 43 3.79 8.52 -5.15
C THR A 43 2.37 8.00 -5.12
N TRP A 44 1.54 8.44 -6.06
CA TRP A 44 0.17 7.97 -6.21
C TRP A 44 0.11 6.64 -6.97
N TYR A 45 -0.69 5.72 -6.47
CA TYR A 45 -0.96 4.43 -7.08
C TYR A 45 -2.45 4.23 -7.32
N ASN A 46 -2.79 3.79 -8.53
CA ASN A 46 -4.14 3.34 -8.86
C ASN A 46 -4.43 2.03 -8.13
N LEU A 47 -5.44 2.03 -7.28
CA LEU A 47 -5.91 0.82 -6.63
C LEU A 47 -6.50 -0.14 -7.68
N GLN A 48 -6.17 -1.41 -7.53
CA GLN A 48 -6.62 -2.50 -8.38
C GLN A 48 -7.68 -3.35 -7.66
N PRO A 49 -8.63 -3.95 -8.40
CA PRO A 49 -9.52 -4.96 -7.82
C PRO A 49 -8.72 -6.18 -7.34
N LYS A 50 -9.35 -6.97 -6.45
CA LYS A 50 -8.75 -8.23 -5.96
C LYS A 50 -8.57 -9.26 -7.08
N ASN A 51 -9.51 -9.29 -8.03
CA ASN A 51 -9.53 -10.20 -9.18
C ASN A 51 -9.71 -9.39 -10.48
N PRO A 52 -8.64 -8.88 -11.09
CA PRO A 52 -8.73 -8.04 -12.29
C PRO A 52 -9.30 -8.76 -13.52
N GLY A 53 -9.18 -10.09 -13.60
CA GLY A 53 -9.66 -10.87 -14.75
C GLY A 53 -11.14 -11.28 -14.74
N VAL A 54 -11.91 -10.90 -13.71
CA VAL A 54 -13.32 -11.34 -13.53
C VAL A 54 -14.32 -10.18 -13.69
N GLN A 55 -13.84 -8.94 -13.87
CA GLN A 55 -14.71 -7.76 -13.94
C GLN A 55 -15.01 -7.37 -15.40
N ASP A 56 -16.29 -7.38 -15.77
CA ASP A 56 -16.80 -6.94 -17.08
C ASP A 56 -16.75 -5.41 -17.29
N SER A 57 -16.39 -4.63 -16.25
CA SER A 57 -16.24 -3.17 -16.35
C SER A 57 -14.99 -2.66 -15.64
N PRO A 58 -14.29 -1.63 -16.18
CA PRO A 58 -13.20 -0.95 -15.49
C PRO A 58 -13.76 -0.13 -14.31
N GLU A 59 -13.94 -0.76 -13.16
CA GLU A 59 -14.30 -0.08 -11.91
C GLU A 59 -13.05 0.66 -11.41
N TYR A 60 -13.13 1.97 -11.23
CA TYR A 60 -12.06 2.75 -10.62
C TYR A 60 -12.14 2.61 -9.10
N HIS A 61 -11.06 2.10 -8.50
CA HIS A 61 -11.00 1.78 -7.07
C HIS A 61 -10.43 2.90 -6.20
N GLY A 62 -10.02 4.01 -6.81
CA GLY A 62 -9.39 5.15 -6.17
C GLY A 62 -7.86 5.10 -6.18
N LEU A 63 -7.27 6.01 -5.42
CA LEU A 63 -5.83 6.23 -5.35
C LEU A 63 -5.32 6.06 -3.91
N LEU A 64 -4.08 5.60 -3.77
CA LEU A 64 -3.33 5.58 -2.52
C LEU A 64 -1.96 6.24 -2.70
N THR A 65 -1.54 7.10 -1.77
CA THR A 65 -0.15 7.61 -1.74
C THR A 65 0.74 6.73 -0.88
N VAL A 66 1.88 6.33 -1.44
CA VAL A 66 2.89 5.53 -0.76
C VAL A 66 4.28 6.13 -1.01
N ALA A 67 5.11 6.20 0.03
CA ALA A 67 6.56 6.42 -0.09
C ALA A 67 7.31 5.28 0.60
N LEU A 68 8.47 4.93 0.05
CA LEU A 68 9.32 3.85 0.56
C LEU A 68 10.75 4.35 0.75
N LYS A 69 11.40 3.87 1.82
CA LYS A 69 12.83 4.09 2.06
C LYS A 69 13.47 2.84 2.61
N TYR A 70 14.65 2.49 2.12
CA TYR A 70 15.47 1.42 2.69
C TYR A 70 16.54 2.01 3.60
N ILE A 71 16.64 1.48 4.80
CA ILE A 71 17.66 1.81 5.79
C ILE A 71 18.62 0.61 5.89
N PRO A 72 19.86 0.71 5.40
CA PRO A 72 20.82 -0.38 5.49
C PRO A 72 21.15 -0.76 6.94
N PRO A 73 21.56 -2.01 7.22
CA PRO A 73 22.06 -2.38 8.54
C PRO A 73 23.20 -1.45 8.98
N GLY A 74 23.18 -1.01 10.24
CA GLY A 74 24.25 -0.20 10.83
C GLY A 74 24.24 1.30 10.47
N SER A 75 23.23 1.80 9.75
CA SER A 75 23.11 3.25 9.47
C SER A 75 22.48 4.06 10.61
N THR A 76 21.78 3.40 11.55
CA THR A 76 21.21 4.03 12.74
C THR A 76 22.09 3.68 13.94
N GLY A 77 22.63 4.68 14.63
CA GLY A 77 23.63 4.52 15.71
C GLY A 77 23.12 3.88 17.01
N VAL A 78 21.97 3.21 16.99
CA VAL A 78 21.35 2.56 18.16
C VAL A 78 21.29 1.07 17.89
N ASP A 79 22.28 0.37 18.43
CA ASP A 79 22.48 -1.08 18.39
C ASP A 79 22.55 -1.74 17.00
N LYS A 80 23.51 -2.65 16.87
CA LYS A 80 23.76 -3.47 15.68
C LYS A 80 22.55 -4.38 15.37
N MET A 81 21.48 -3.83 14.81
CA MET A 81 20.55 -4.64 14.03
C MET A 81 21.30 -5.06 12.77
N ASN A 82 21.70 -6.33 12.72
CA ASN A 82 22.32 -6.94 11.54
C ASN A 82 21.35 -7.03 10.33
N SER A 83 20.15 -6.48 10.45
CA SER A 83 19.11 -6.42 9.42
C SER A 83 18.86 -4.98 8.98
N GLY A 84 18.59 -4.80 7.68
CA GLY A 84 18.11 -3.52 7.17
C GLY A 84 16.60 -3.37 7.39
N GLU A 85 16.10 -2.15 7.29
CA GLU A 85 14.69 -1.82 7.46
C GLU A 85 14.11 -1.23 6.17
N VAL A 86 12.80 -1.44 5.96
CA VAL A 86 12.04 -0.71 4.95
C VAL A 86 11.00 0.13 5.67
N HIS A 87 11.08 1.44 5.52
CA HIS A 87 10.09 2.37 6.02
C HIS A 87 9.04 2.60 4.95
N VAL A 88 7.77 2.56 5.35
CA VAL A 88 6.61 2.73 4.47
C VAL A 88 5.76 3.86 5.01
N TRP A 89 5.58 4.92 4.23
CA TRP A 89 4.67 6.02 4.59
C TRP A 89 3.41 5.95 3.74
N LEU A 90 2.27 6.02 4.42
CA LEU A 90 0.95 6.16 3.83
C LEU A 90 0.41 7.51 4.25
N LYS A 91 0.02 8.34 3.28
CA LYS A 91 -0.50 9.69 3.58
C LYS A 91 -2.00 9.76 3.43
N GLU A 92 -2.52 9.35 2.28
CA GLU A 92 -3.92 9.52 1.95
C GLU A 92 -4.40 8.53 0.89
N ALA A 93 -5.70 8.23 0.97
CA ALA A 93 -6.45 7.54 -0.07
C ALA A 93 -7.56 8.45 -0.59
N ARG A 94 -7.74 8.53 -1.91
CA ARG A 94 -8.69 9.45 -2.55
C ARG A 94 -9.55 8.74 -3.55
N GLU A 95 -10.72 9.33 -3.81
CA GLU A 95 -11.67 8.86 -4.83
C GLU A 95 -12.02 7.37 -4.68
N LEU A 96 -11.96 6.87 -3.44
CA LEU A 96 -12.37 5.53 -3.12
C LEU A 96 -13.83 5.34 -3.49
N ARG A 97 -14.18 4.11 -3.91
CA ARG A 97 -15.56 3.73 -4.19
C ARG A 97 -16.45 4.14 -3.01
N LYS A 98 -17.44 4.98 -3.28
CA LYS A 98 -18.40 5.43 -2.27
C LYS A 98 -19.28 4.25 -1.87
N LEU A 99 -19.18 3.87 -0.60
CA LEU A 99 -20.13 2.97 0.04
C LEU A 99 -21.24 3.81 0.69
N LYS A 100 -22.34 3.16 1.11
CA LYS A 100 -23.55 3.83 1.65
C LYS A 100 -23.22 4.90 2.72
N PRO A 101 -24.12 5.88 2.97
CA PRO A 101 -23.76 7.25 3.40
C PRO A 101 -23.19 7.43 4.83
N GLN A 102 -22.71 6.39 5.50
CA GLN A 102 -22.28 6.49 6.89
C GLN A 102 -20.76 6.59 6.99
N GLY A 103 -20.26 7.83 6.90
CA GLY A 103 -18.91 8.19 7.32
C GLY A 103 -17.75 7.62 6.47
N VAL A 104 -16.55 8.11 6.76
CA VAL A 104 -15.30 7.60 6.19
C VAL A 104 -14.68 6.67 7.24
N ASP A 105 -14.97 5.37 7.13
CA ASP A 105 -14.36 4.32 7.96
C ASP A 105 -13.50 3.40 7.09
N SER A 106 -12.51 4.01 6.43
CA SER A 106 -11.61 3.32 5.51
C SER A 106 -10.21 3.24 6.09
N PHE A 107 -9.54 2.11 5.88
CA PHE A 107 -8.24 1.81 6.47
C PHE A 107 -7.38 0.92 5.56
N VAL A 108 -6.06 0.92 5.80
CA VAL A 108 -5.08 0.15 5.02
C VAL A 108 -4.62 -1.08 5.81
N LYS A 109 -4.44 -2.21 5.12
CA LYS A 109 -3.76 -3.41 5.62
C LYS A 109 -2.53 -3.69 4.75
N TRP A 110 -1.47 -4.18 5.38
CA TRP A 110 -0.20 -4.59 4.77
C TRP A 110 0.14 -6.04 5.14
#